data_AF-A0A6L3MSQ5-F1
#
_entry.id   AF-A0A6L3MSQ5-F1
#
_cell.length_a   1.000
_cell.length_b   1.000
_cell.length_c   1.000
_cell.angle_alpha   90.00
_cell.angle_beta   90.00
_cell.angle_gamma   90.00
#
_symmetry.space_group_name_H-M   'P 1'
#
loop_
_entity.id
_entity.type
_entity.pdbx_description
1 polymer ?
#
loop_
_entity_poly.entity_id
_entity_poly.type
_entity_poly.pdbx_seq_one_letter_code
_entity_poly.pdbx_strand_id
1 'polypeptide(L)'
;MKNRRHFLASVPALAGLCAATPGFAADVPATDAELQRQMAGKLTAELNDAAVAADETGYLLDTFFAWTPPTVDAGQIDTIVAYSFGNRAAASGSAPVPGPVNEATADAVFQLRRKVAAPIVAQQEVASVLASKYGLSASVTSVPLPAAPASAGNVVPTPDGVAAAIVKQAGAAAALGKVGIVTHQDQASIAVQMSNAAGMQAAVPAGVSLPSAYDASAQQPVQRRRDLYLLGIVATRLGLLRLALIKQEYPNG
;
A
#
# COMPACT_ATOMS: atom_id res chain seq x y z
N MET A 1 14.06 36.66 -6.32
CA MET A 1 14.79 36.10 -7.49
C MET A 1 16.29 36.26 -7.26
N LYS A 2 17.01 35.20 -6.88
CA LYS A 2 18.48 35.21 -6.80
C LYS A 2 19.03 34.22 -7.83
N ASN A 3 19.86 34.76 -8.72
CA ASN A 3 20.37 34.11 -9.91
C ASN A 3 21.36 33.00 -9.60
N ARG A 4 21.25 31.92 -10.39
CA ARG A 4 22.26 30.88 -10.58
C ARG A 4 23.52 31.49 -11.21
N ARG A 5 24.66 30.84 -10.94
CA ARG A 5 26.04 31.10 -11.43
C ARG A 5 26.82 32.05 -10.53
N HIS A 6 27.67 31.48 -9.67
CA HIS A 6 29.06 31.89 -9.42
C HIS A 6 29.71 30.77 -8.60
N PHE A 7 30.19 29.75 -9.29
CA PHE A 7 31.25 28.91 -8.77
C PHE A 7 32.18 28.60 -9.95
N LEU A 8 33.48 28.55 -9.66
CA LEU A 8 34.62 28.41 -10.57
C LEU A 8 35.29 29.73 -11.01
N ALA A 9 36.17 30.23 -10.13
CA ALA A 9 37.44 30.83 -10.54
C ALA A 9 38.40 30.89 -9.34
N SER A 10 39.10 29.80 -9.07
CA SER A 10 40.44 29.83 -8.46
C SER A 10 41.05 28.44 -8.53
N VAL A 11 41.95 28.25 -9.50
CA VAL A 11 42.93 27.17 -9.52
C VAL A 11 44.29 27.85 -9.36
N PRO A 12 45.19 27.28 -8.54
CA PRO A 12 46.48 26.96 -9.12
C PRO A 12 46.85 25.48 -8.93
N ALA A 13 47.50 25.00 -9.98
CA ALA A 13 48.17 23.74 -10.21
C ALA A 13 48.72 22.99 -8.99
N LEU A 14 48.33 21.73 -8.87
CA LEU A 14 49.27 20.65 -8.61
C LEU A 14 48.98 19.50 -9.60
N ALA A 15 49.88 19.34 -10.56
CA ALA A 15 49.97 18.17 -11.40
C ALA A 15 50.65 17.05 -10.59
N GLY A 16 50.04 15.87 -10.53
CA GLY A 16 50.65 14.71 -9.88
C GLY A 16 49.72 13.50 -9.80
N LEU A 17 49.82 12.63 -10.81
CA LEU A 17 49.59 11.18 -10.74
C LEU A 17 48.27 10.69 -10.10
N CYS A 18 47.25 10.54 -10.94
CA CYS A 18 46.44 9.33 -11.02
C CYS A 18 45.63 9.39 -12.33
N ALA A 19 46.03 8.60 -13.32
CA ALA A 19 45.13 8.23 -14.41
C ALA A 19 44.09 7.24 -13.84
N ALA A 20 43.23 7.73 -12.96
CA ALA A 20 41.97 7.08 -12.70
C ALA A 20 41.05 7.50 -13.86
N THR A 21 40.66 6.54 -14.69
CA THR A 21 39.40 6.64 -15.42
C THR A 21 38.36 7.23 -14.46
N PRO A 22 37.47 8.15 -14.88
CA PRO A 22 36.33 8.51 -14.07
C PRO A 22 35.47 7.24 -13.94
N GLY A 23 35.81 6.41 -12.95
CA GLY A 23 34.89 5.46 -12.40
C GLY A 23 33.77 6.35 -11.91
N PHE A 24 32.61 6.22 -12.54
CA PHE A 24 31.37 6.62 -11.89
C PHE A 24 31.50 6.07 -10.48
N ALA A 25 31.68 6.94 -9.49
CA ALA A 25 31.55 6.54 -8.11
C ALA A 25 30.20 5.84 -8.11
N ALA A 26 30.20 4.52 -7.86
CA ALA A 26 28.96 3.80 -7.70
C ALA A 26 28.21 4.61 -6.66
N ASP A 27 27.06 5.21 -7.05
CA ASP A 27 26.27 6.05 -6.17
C ASP A 27 25.94 5.17 -4.95
N VAL A 28 26.71 5.34 -3.88
CA VAL A 28 26.40 4.71 -2.61
C VAL A 28 25.06 5.33 -2.24
N PRO A 29 23.98 4.54 -2.13
CA PRO A 29 22.69 5.08 -1.73
C PRO A 29 22.91 5.90 -0.47
N ALA A 30 22.40 7.15 -0.47
CA ALA A 30 22.47 7.99 0.71
C ALA A 30 21.93 7.17 1.89
N THR A 31 22.69 7.13 3.00
CA THR A 31 22.19 6.49 4.21
C THR A 31 20.92 7.21 4.65
N ASP A 32 20.01 6.51 5.34
CA ASP A 32 18.77 7.14 5.83
C ASP A 32 19.06 8.39 6.67
N ALA A 33 20.13 8.36 7.46
CA ALA A 33 20.60 9.51 8.24
C ALA A 33 21.09 10.68 7.37
N GLU A 34 21.77 10.40 6.24
CA GLU A 34 22.20 11.42 5.29
C GLU A 34 20.98 12.06 4.61
N LEU A 35 20.08 11.23 4.10
CA LEU A 35 18.87 11.67 3.41
C LEU A 35 18.00 12.52 4.34
N GLN A 36 17.76 12.05 5.57
CA GLN A 36 17.01 12.78 6.59
C GLN A 36 17.65 14.14 6.88
N ARG A 37 18.97 14.20 7.05
CA ARG A 37 19.68 15.46 7.32
C ARG A 37 19.55 16.45 6.16
N GLN A 38 19.71 15.98 4.92
CA GLN A 38 19.58 16.83 3.74
C GLN A 38 18.15 17.34 3.53
N MET A 39 17.15 16.48 3.75
CA MET A 39 15.73 16.86 3.67
C MET A 39 15.37 17.88 4.74
N ALA A 40 15.74 17.64 6.01
CA ALA A 40 15.47 18.56 7.11
C ALA A 40 16.14 19.93 6.88
N GLY A 41 17.40 19.95 6.44
CA GLY A 41 18.10 21.20 6.12
C GLY A 41 17.42 21.99 4.99
N LYS A 42 16.99 21.31 3.94
CA LYS A 42 16.26 21.95 2.83
C LYS A 42 14.90 22.47 3.28
N LEU A 43 14.11 21.66 3.98
CA LEU A 43 12.79 22.06 4.47
C LEU A 43 12.89 23.20 5.49
N THR A 44 13.90 23.21 6.36
CA THR A 44 14.13 24.34 7.28
C THR A 44 14.32 25.65 6.52
N ALA A 45 15.09 25.63 5.42
CA ALA A 45 15.31 26.81 4.59
C ALA A 45 14.06 27.26 3.82
N GLU A 46 13.23 26.32 3.36
CA GLU A 46 12.01 26.63 2.60
C GLU A 46 10.84 27.07 3.49
N LEU A 47 10.68 26.42 4.65
CA LEU A 47 9.57 26.67 5.58
C LEU A 47 9.89 27.78 6.59
N ASN A 48 11.18 28.11 6.77
CA ASN A 48 11.67 29.01 7.82
C ASN A 48 11.22 28.59 9.24
N ASP A 49 11.08 27.28 9.45
CA ASP A 49 10.67 26.67 10.71
C ASP A 49 11.36 25.30 10.84
N ALA A 50 12.33 25.20 11.76
CA ALA A 50 13.12 23.99 11.95
C ALA A 50 12.33 22.87 12.63
N ALA A 51 11.32 23.20 13.46
CA ALA A 51 10.50 22.21 14.14
C ALA A 51 9.55 21.56 13.13
N VAL A 52 8.81 22.38 12.37
CA VAL A 52 7.92 21.89 11.30
C VAL A 52 8.73 21.13 10.25
N ALA A 53 9.92 21.59 9.88
CA ALA A 53 10.78 20.87 8.93
C ALA A 53 11.21 19.49 9.43
N ALA A 54 11.47 19.33 10.73
CA ALA A 54 11.80 18.04 11.32
C ALA A 54 10.61 17.07 11.25
N ASP A 55 9.41 17.54 11.62
CA ASP A 55 8.17 16.76 11.56
C ASP A 55 7.85 16.33 10.12
N GLU A 56 7.82 17.28 9.18
CA GLU A 56 7.57 17.03 7.75
C GLU A 56 8.59 16.06 7.16
N THR A 57 9.86 16.16 7.56
CA THR A 57 10.88 15.20 7.11
C THR A 57 10.53 13.78 7.55
N GLY A 58 10.15 13.59 8.82
CA GLY A 58 9.74 12.28 9.33
C GLY A 58 8.52 11.73 8.57
N TYR A 59 7.48 12.55 8.41
CA TYR A 59 6.27 12.18 7.69
C TYR A 59 6.52 11.76 6.24
N LEU A 60 7.39 12.50 5.54
CA LEU A 60 7.75 12.20 4.16
C LEU A 60 8.56 10.91 4.07
N LEU A 61 9.58 10.74 4.91
CA LEU A 61 10.40 9.52 4.92
C LEU A 61 9.54 8.27 5.16
N ASP A 62 8.69 8.30 6.19
CA ASP A 62 7.80 7.19 6.50
C ASP A 62 6.84 6.89 5.34
N THR A 63 6.25 7.94 4.76
CA THR A 63 5.32 7.80 3.63
C THR A 63 5.97 7.19 2.40
N PHE A 64 7.18 7.65 2.06
CA PHE A 64 7.89 7.28 0.84
C PHE A 64 8.72 6.00 0.94
N PHE A 65 9.09 5.55 2.13
CA PHE A 65 10.02 4.42 2.29
C PHE A 65 9.45 3.24 3.10
N ALA A 66 8.35 3.40 3.86
CA ALA A 66 7.71 2.28 4.55
C ALA A 66 6.77 1.46 3.64
N TRP A 67 7.34 0.72 2.69
CA TRP A 67 6.59 -0.13 1.75
C TRP A 67 6.51 -1.61 2.13
N THR A 68 7.37 -2.07 3.03
CA THR A 68 7.41 -3.47 3.46
C THR A 68 6.45 -3.68 4.63
N PRO A 69 5.33 -4.41 4.46
CA PRO A 69 4.46 -4.76 5.58
C PRO A 69 5.12 -5.78 6.52
N PRO A 70 4.69 -5.85 7.79
CA PRO A 70 5.06 -6.95 8.67
C PRO A 70 4.57 -8.29 8.10
N THR A 71 5.27 -9.36 8.47
CA THR A 71 4.94 -10.73 8.05
C THR A 71 4.51 -11.61 9.22
N VAL A 72 3.68 -12.62 8.94
CA VAL A 72 3.24 -13.63 9.91
C VAL A 72 3.42 -15.03 9.34
N ASP A 73 3.90 -15.97 10.16
CA ASP A 73 4.03 -17.36 9.75
C ASP A 73 2.65 -17.98 9.48
N ALA A 74 2.55 -18.80 8.43
CA ALA A 74 1.28 -19.39 8.01
C ALA A 74 0.58 -20.18 9.12
N GLY A 75 1.34 -20.85 10.00
CA GLY A 75 0.79 -21.61 11.13
C GLY A 75 0.23 -20.78 12.28
N GLN A 76 0.42 -19.45 12.25
CA GLN A 76 -0.12 -18.52 13.24
C GLN A 76 -1.34 -17.76 12.73
N ILE A 77 -1.78 -17.99 11.49
CA ILE A 77 -2.89 -17.27 10.88
C ILE A 77 -4.21 -17.91 11.33
N ASP A 78 -5.05 -17.11 11.97
CA ASP A 78 -6.41 -17.51 12.38
C ASP A 78 -7.44 -17.19 11.29
N THR A 79 -7.22 -16.14 10.49
CA THR A 79 -8.10 -15.78 9.36
C THR A 79 -7.30 -15.31 8.15
N ILE A 80 -7.64 -15.80 6.96
CA ILE A 80 -7.11 -15.27 5.69
C ILE A 80 -8.05 -14.17 5.21
N VAL A 81 -7.51 -12.97 4.99
CA VAL A 81 -8.26 -11.84 4.43
C VAL A 81 -7.72 -11.51 3.05
N ALA A 82 -8.60 -11.47 2.05
CA ALA A 82 -8.23 -11.18 0.67
C ALA A 82 -8.85 -9.87 0.17
N TYR A 83 -8.00 -8.91 -0.18
CA TYR A 83 -8.42 -7.66 -0.82
C TYR A 83 -8.37 -7.83 -2.34
N SER A 84 -9.36 -7.26 -3.03
CA SER A 84 -9.36 -7.19 -4.49
C SER A 84 -8.52 -6.00 -4.98
N PHE A 85 -7.96 -6.15 -6.17
CA PHE A 85 -7.17 -5.14 -6.84
C PHE A 85 -7.69 -4.94 -8.27
N GLY A 86 -8.49 -3.89 -8.45
CA GLY A 86 -9.22 -3.66 -9.69
C GLY A 86 -10.34 -4.65 -9.90
N ASN A 87 -11.20 -4.32 -10.85
CA ASN A 87 -12.16 -5.25 -11.42
C ASN A 87 -12.34 -4.91 -12.90
N ARG A 88 -12.97 -5.80 -13.65
CA ARG A 88 -13.32 -5.54 -15.05
C ARG A 88 -14.78 -5.11 -15.13
N ALA A 89 -15.06 -4.24 -16.10
CA ALA A 89 -16.42 -3.87 -16.41
C ALA A 89 -17.21 -5.12 -16.80
N ALA A 90 -18.39 -5.27 -16.23
CA ALA A 90 -19.32 -6.33 -16.61
C ALA A 90 -20.22 -5.86 -17.75
N ALA A 91 -21.04 -6.78 -18.27
CA ALA A 91 -22.15 -6.41 -19.15
C ALA A 91 -23.06 -5.40 -18.43
N SER A 92 -23.71 -4.51 -19.20
CA SER A 92 -24.54 -3.43 -18.67
C SER A 92 -25.55 -3.95 -17.62
N GLY A 93 -25.56 -3.34 -16.43
CA GLY A 93 -26.44 -3.70 -15.32
C GLY A 93 -25.98 -4.89 -14.45
N SER A 94 -24.83 -5.49 -14.74
CA SER A 94 -24.26 -6.59 -13.93
C SER A 94 -23.17 -6.09 -12.97
N ALA A 95 -22.93 -6.86 -11.89
CA ALA A 95 -21.83 -6.59 -10.96
C ALA A 95 -20.47 -6.74 -11.65
N PRO A 96 -19.46 -5.92 -11.31
CA PRO A 96 -18.11 -6.03 -11.87
C PRO A 96 -17.54 -7.46 -11.74
N VAL A 97 -16.78 -7.89 -12.75
CA VAL A 97 -16.21 -9.24 -12.79
C VAL A 97 -14.74 -9.23 -12.36
N PRO A 98 -14.21 -10.33 -11.79
CA PRO A 98 -12.80 -10.41 -11.48
C PRO A 98 -11.94 -10.24 -12.75
N GLY A 99 -10.81 -9.55 -12.61
CA GLY A 99 -9.73 -9.56 -13.59
C GLY A 99 -8.64 -10.56 -13.22
N PRO A 100 -7.60 -10.70 -14.07
CA PRO A 100 -6.49 -11.65 -13.84
C PRO A 100 -5.73 -11.40 -12.53
N VAL A 101 -5.70 -10.16 -12.03
CA VAL A 101 -5.08 -9.86 -10.73
C VAL A 101 -5.87 -10.48 -9.58
N ASN A 102 -7.20 -10.40 -9.60
CA ASN A 102 -8.04 -11.04 -8.58
C ASN A 102 -8.01 -12.57 -8.70
N GLU A 103 -7.85 -13.10 -9.91
CA GLU A 103 -7.61 -14.53 -10.09
C GLU A 103 -6.28 -14.95 -9.46
N ALA A 104 -5.19 -14.22 -9.71
CA ALA A 104 -3.90 -14.50 -9.08
C ALA A 104 -3.94 -14.34 -7.55
N THR A 105 -4.70 -13.38 -7.03
CA THR A 105 -4.96 -13.24 -5.59
C THR A 105 -5.71 -14.48 -5.06
N ALA A 106 -6.75 -14.96 -5.75
CA ALA A 106 -7.47 -16.17 -5.35
C ALA A 106 -6.57 -17.41 -5.37
N ASP A 107 -5.67 -17.52 -6.35
CA ASP A 107 -4.69 -18.61 -6.43
C ASP A 107 -3.75 -18.57 -5.23
N ALA A 108 -3.25 -17.40 -4.84
CA ALA A 108 -2.41 -17.23 -3.66
C ALA A 108 -3.15 -17.57 -2.36
N VAL A 109 -4.41 -17.14 -2.21
CA VAL A 109 -5.29 -17.51 -1.09
C VAL A 109 -5.47 -19.02 -1.03
N PHE A 110 -5.73 -19.67 -2.16
CA PHE A 110 -5.91 -21.12 -2.21
C PHE A 110 -4.62 -21.85 -1.79
N GLN A 111 -3.45 -21.43 -2.26
CA GLN A 111 -2.19 -22.03 -1.83
C GLN A 111 -1.92 -21.85 -0.34
N LEU A 112 -2.26 -20.69 0.23
CA LEU A 112 -2.16 -20.48 1.67
C LEU A 112 -3.15 -21.37 2.43
N ARG A 113 -4.41 -21.47 1.97
CA ARG A 113 -5.46 -22.30 2.59
C ARG A 113 -5.13 -23.79 2.60
N ARG A 114 -4.26 -24.26 1.70
CA ARG A 114 -3.72 -25.63 1.72
C ARG A 114 -2.69 -25.86 2.83
N LYS A 115 -2.06 -24.79 3.32
CA LYS A 115 -1.08 -24.82 4.42
C LYS A 115 -1.71 -24.57 5.79
N VAL A 116 -2.80 -23.78 5.84
CA VAL A 116 -3.50 -23.43 7.09
C VAL A 116 -5.01 -23.63 6.92
N ALA A 117 -5.67 -24.21 7.93
CA ALA A 117 -7.10 -24.47 7.92
C ALA A 117 -7.98 -23.27 8.33
N ALA A 118 -7.51 -22.05 8.09
CA ALA A 118 -8.19 -20.83 8.51
C ALA A 118 -9.43 -20.50 7.64
N PRO A 119 -10.49 -19.88 8.22
CA PRO A 119 -11.54 -19.24 7.44
C PRO A 119 -11.00 -18.17 6.48
N ILE A 120 -11.72 -17.97 5.38
CA ILE A 120 -11.38 -16.96 4.37
C ILE A 120 -12.46 -15.87 4.39
N VAL A 121 -12.04 -14.63 4.53
CA VAL A 121 -12.86 -13.45 4.27
C VAL A 121 -12.29 -12.73 3.05
N ALA A 122 -13.08 -12.57 1.99
CA ALA A 122 -12.56 -12.04 0.72
C ALA A 122 -13.52 -11.03 0.12
N GLN A 123 -12.97 -9.98 -0.50
CA GLN A 123 -13.77 -9.11 -1.36
C GLN A 123 -14.42 -9.93 -2.49
N GLN A 124 -15.64 -9.52 -2.87
CA GLN A 124 -16.51 -10.29 -3.75
C GLN A 124 -15.83 -10.78 -5.05
N GLU A 125 -14.92 -10.01 -5.64
CA GLU A 125 -14.23 -10.41 -6.87
C GLU A 125 -13.35 -11.63 -6.62
N VAL A 126 -12.55 -11.61 -5.57
CA VAL A 126 -11.69 -12.74 -5.18
C VAL A 126 -12.55 -13.92 -4.69
N ALA A 127 -13.60 -13.64 -3.89
CA ALA A 127 -14.53 -14.66 -3.44
C ALA A 127 -15.21 -15.40 -4.60
N SER A 128 -15.59 -14.68 -5.67
CA SER A 128 -16.20 -15.27 -6.87
C SER A 128 -15.27 -16.23 -7.63
N VAL A 129 -13.97 -15.91 -7.67
CA VAL A 129 -12.96 -16.83 -8.25
C VAL A 129 -12.76 -18.04 -7.35
N LEU A 130 -12.65 -17.85 -6.03
CA LEU A 130 -12.52 -18.97 -5.08
C LEU A 130 -13.70 -19.94 -5.16
N ALA A 131 -14.91 -19.41 -5.34
CA ALA A 131 -16.11 -20.21 -5.56
C ALA A 131 -16.07 -20.96 -6.90
N SER A 132 -15.85 -20.25 -8.01
CA SER A 132 -15.96 -20.84 -9.36
C SER A 132 -14.80 -21.76 -9.74
N LYS A 133 -13.56 -21.40 -9.40
CA LYS A 133 -12.34 -22.15 -9.78
C LYS A 133 -11.98 -23.25 -8.79
N TYR A 134 -12.25 -23.03 -7.49
CA TYR A 134 -11.81 -23.92 -6.41
C TYR A 134 -12.95 -24.56 -5.62
N GLY A 135 -14.22 -24.22 -5.90
CA GLY A 135 -15.37 -24.81 -5.21
C GLY A 135 -15.50 -24.40 -3.74
N LEU A 136 -14.88 -23.30 -3.31
CA LEU A 136 -14.80 -22.90 -1.90
C LEU A 136 -15.98 -22.06 -1.39
N SER A 137 -17.13 -22.09 -2.07
CA SER A 137 -18.28 -21.21 -1.79
C SER A 137 -18.77 -21.26 -0.33
N ALA A 138 -18.71 -22.42 0.34
CA ALA A 138 -19.16 -22.58 1.73
C ALA A 138 -18.12 -22.14 2.79
N SER A 139 -16.86 -21.95 2.38
CA SER A 139 -15.75 -21.64 3.29
C SER A 139 -15.21 -20.22 3.12
N VAL A 140 -15.88 -19.41 2.30
CA VAL A 140 -15.50 -18.02 2.02
C VAL A 140 -16.63 -17.09 2.45
N THR A 141 -16.32 -16.19 3.37
CA THR A 141 -17.18 -15.04 3.69
C THR A 141 -16.90 -13.94 2.68
N SER A 142 -17.87 -13.68 1.79
CA SER A 142 -17.76 -12.63 0.77
C SER A 142 -18.08 -11.25 1.37
N VAL A 143 -17.21 -10.27 1.09
CA VAL A 143 -17.38 -8.86 1.43
C VAL A 143 -17.80 -8.11 0.16
N PRO A 144 -19.02 -7.55 0.10
CA PRO A 144 -19.49 -6.83 -1.09
C PRO A 144 -18.73 -5.51 -1.28
N LEU A 145 -18.77 -4.98 -2.49
CA LEU A 145 -18.36 -3.59 -2.73
C LEU A 145 -19.23 -2.64 -1.87
N PRO A 146 -18.65 -1.58 -1.29
CA PRO A 146 -19.46 -0.52 -0.69
C PRO A 146 -20.47 0.01 -1.70
N ALA A 147 -21.74 0.13 -1.30
CA ALA A 147 -22.77 0.69 -2.15
C ALA A 147 -22.42 2.14 -2.48
N ALA A 148 -22.24 2.44 -3.77
CA ALA A 148 -22.10 3.82 -4.24
C ALA A 148 -23.47 4.53 -4.15
N PRO A 149 -23.54 5.78 -3.65
CA PRO A 149 -24.69 6.61 -3.97
C PRO A 149 -24.75 6.79 -5.49
N ALA A 150 -25.93 6.68 -6.09
CA ALA A 150 -26.13 6.70 -7.55
C ALA A 150 -25.56 7.95 -8.27
N SER A 151 -25.25 9.01 -7.51
CA SER A 151 -24.65 10.26 -7.98
C SER A 151 -23.12 10.29 -7.97
N ALA A 152 -22.45 9.33 -7.33
CA ALA A 152 -21.01 9.17 -7.37
C ALA A 152 -20.69 8.09 -8.41
N GLY A 153 -20.05 8.47 -9.51
CA GLY A 153 -19.55 7.49 -10.49
C GLY A 153 -18.72 6.38 -9.80
N ASN A 154 -18.58 5.23 -10.46
CA ASN A 154 -17.85 4.02 -10.03
C ASN A 154 -17.00 4.20 -8.75
N VAL A 155 -17.59 3.90 -7.59
CA VAL A 155 -16.87 3.97 -6.31
C VAL A 155 -15.77 2.92 -6.30
N VAL A 156 -14.54 3.37 -6.15
CA VAL A 156 -13.39 2.51 -5.92
C VAL A 156 -13.32 2.22 -4.43
N PRO A 157 -13.49 0.97 -3.98
CA PRO A 157 -13.34 0.64 -2.57
C PRO A 157 -11.92 0.99 -2.12
N THR A 158 -11.83 1.80 -1.08
CA THR A 158 -10.57 2.11 -0.43
C THR A 158 -10.25 1.01 0.59
N PRO A 159 -8.97 0.70 0.86
CA PRO A 159 -8.61 -0.36 1.80
C PRO A 159 -9.18 -0.18 3.22
N ASP A 160 -9.37 1.05 3.68
CA ASP A 160 -10.02 1.39 4.95
C ASP A 160 -11.51 1.04 4.96
N GLY A 161 -12.24 1.38 3.88
CA GLY A 161 -13.64 1.00 3.75
C GLY A 161 -13.85 -0.51 3.72
N VAL A 162 -12.95 -1.23 3.06
CA VAL A 162 -12.95 -2.71 3.03
C VAL A 162 -12.59 -3.28 4.41
N ALA A 163 -11.57 -2.75 5.08
CA ALA A 163 -11.20 -3.18 6.43
C ALA A 163 -12.37 -3.01 7.43
N ALA A 164 -13.04 -1.86 7.38
CA ALA A 164 -14.21 -1.59 8.21
C ALA A 164 -15.38 -2.56 7.88
N ALA A 165 -15.62 -2.85 6.61
CA ALA A 165 -16.64 -3.82 6.20
C ALA A 165 -16.33 -5.24 6.71
N ILE A 166 -15.06 -5.67 6.64
CA ILE A 166 -14.60 -6.96 7.19
C ILE A 166 -14.86 -7.03 8.70
N VAL A 167 -14.42 -6.01 9.45
CA VAL A 167 -14.62 -5.96 10.92
C VAL A 167 -16.10 -5.99 11.27
N LYS A 168 -16.92 -5.22 10.56
CA LYS A 168 -18.37 -5.20 10.74
C LYS A 168 -18.99 -6.57 10.48
N GLN A 169 -18.57 -7.25 9.42
CA GLN A 169 -19.06 -8.58 9.06
C GLN A 169 -18.63 -9.66 10.07
N ALA A 170 -17.44 -9.51 10.67
CA ALA A 170 -16.96 -10.36 11.75
C ALA A 170 -17.54 -10.02 13.13
N GLY A 171 -18.30 -8.92 13.26
CA GLY A 171 -18.83 -8.39 14.51
C GLY A 171 -17.80 -7.62 15.35
N ALA A 172 -16.54 -8.06 15.37
CA ALA A 172 -15.43 -7.34 15.99
C ALA A 172 -14.09 -7.77 15.38
N ALA A 173 -13.09 -6.88 15.39
CA ALA A 173 -11.77 -7.19 14.85
C ALA A 173 -11.06 -8.31 15.62
N ALA A 174 -11.29 -8.40 16.94
CA ALA A 174 -10.74 -9.47 17.79
C ALA A 174 -11.25 -10.87 17.39
N ALA A 175 -12.43 -10.98 16.77
CA ALA A 175 -12.97 -12.26 16.32
C ALA A 175 -12.20 -12.87 15.13
N LEU A 176 -11.38 -12.07 14.45
CA LEU A 176 -10.56 -12.49 13.31
C LEU A 176 -9.22 -13.11 13.73
N GLY A 177 -8.81 -12.95 14.99
CA GLY A 177 -7.49 -13.38 15.48
C GLY A 177 -6.35 -12.71 14.72
N LYS A 178 -5.28 -13.46 14.47
CA LYS A 178 -4.18 -13.06 13.57
C LYS A 178 -4.62 -13.20 12.12
N VAL A 179 -4.50 -12.09 11.38
CA VAL A 179 -4.99 -11.98 10.01
C VAL A 179 -3.84 -12.04 9.01
N GLY A 180 -3.92 -13.00 8.09
CA GLY A 180 -3.05 -13.09 6.92
C GLY A 180 -3.65 -12.35 5.73
N ILE A 181 -3.07 -11.20 5.37
CA ILE A 181 -3.53 -10.36 4.26
C ILE A 181 -2.95 -10.86 2.93
N VAL A 182 -3.82 -11.18 1.98
CA VAL A 182 -3.44 -11.54 0.60
C VAL A 182 -4.04 -10.52 -0.36
N THR A 183 -3.20 -9.83 -1.11
CA THR A 183 -3.59 -8.85 -2.12
C THR A 183 -2.43 -8.58 -3.08
N HIS A 184 -2.59 -7.64 -4.01
CA HIS A 184 -1.50 -7.13 -4.84
C HIS A 184 -0.32 -6.61 -4.00
N GLN A 185 0.90 -6.93 -4.42
CA GLN A 185 2.14 -6.62 -3.70
C GLN A 185 2.25 -5.14 -3.33
N ASP A 186 2.01 -4.24 -4.28
CA ASP A 186 2.08 -2.79 -4.02
C ASP A 186 0.91 -2.26 -3.16
N GLN A 187 -0.18 -3.02 -2.96
CA GLN A 187 -1.29 -2.68 -2.06
C GLN A 187 -1.07 -3.21 -0.64
N ALA A 188 -0.21 -4.22 -0.45
CA ALA A 188 -0.13 -4.99 0.78
C ALA A 188 0.17 -4.13 2.01
N SER A 189 1.06 -3.14 1.89
CA SER A 189 1.43 -2.26 3.01
C SER A 189 0.28 -1.38 3.47
N ILE A 190 -0.42 -0.72 2.54
CA ILE A 190 -1.58 0.10 2.90
C ILE A 190 -2.77 -0.77 3.36
N ALA A 191 -2.94 -1.96 2.79
CA ALA A 191 -3.97 -2.91 3.24
C ALA A 191 -3.72 -3.33 4.70
N VAL A 192 -2.48 -3.69 5.06
CA VAL A 192 -2.11 -4.03 6.45
C VAL A 192 -2.27 -2.82 7.38
N GLN A 193 -1.86 -1.63 6.95
CA GLN A 193 -1.99 -0.40 7.74
C GLN A 193 -3.45 -0.10 8.06
N MET A 194 -4.33 -0.12 7.06
CA MET A 194 -5.78 0.07 7.26
C MET A 194 -6.41 -1.10 8.02
N SER A 195 -5.88 -2.30 7.79
CA SER A 195 -5.97 -3.50 8.61
C SER A 195 -6.01 -3.21 10.10
N ASN A 196 -4.84 -2.78 10.54
CA ASN A 196 -4.51 -2.52 11.94
C ASN A 196 -5.24 -1.29 12.48
N ALA A 197 -5.44 -0.25 11.66
CA ALA A 197 -6.23 0.92 12.04
C ALA A 197 -7.70 0.57 12.34
N ALA A 198 -8.25 -0.48 11.69
CA ALA A 198 -9.56 -1.04 11.99
C ALA A 198 -9.57 -2.01 13.20
N GLY A 199 -8.42 -2.20 13.86
CA GLY A 199 -8.27 -3.04 15.06
C GLY A 199 -7.91 -4.49 14.79
N MET A 200 -7.63 -4.89 13.55
CA MET A 200 -7.16 -6.25 13.24
C MET A 200 -5.69 -6.44 13.65
N GLN A 201 -5.27 -7.69 13.85
CA GLN A 201 -3.85 -8.05 13.94
C GLN A 201 -3.37 -8.54 12.57
N ALA A 202 -3.14 -7.59 11.65
CA ALA A 202 -2.89 -7.89 10.24
C ALA A 202 -1.40 -7.90 9.88
N ALA A 203 -1.01 -8.89 9.08
CA ALA A 203 0.32 -9.02 8.48
C ALA A 203 0.24 -9.82 7.17
N VAL A 204 1.27 -9.74 6.34
CA VAL A 204 1.36 -10.57 5.12
C VAL A 204 1.84 -11.99 5.48
N PRO A 205 1.23 -13.06 4.93
CA PRO A 205 1.68 -14.42 5.16
C PRO A 205 3.11 -14.66 4.64
N ALA A 206 4.00 -15.15 5.51
CA ALA A 206 5.37 -15.50 5.14
C ALA A 206 5.40 -16.64 4.11
N GLY A 207 6.26 -16.51 3.09
CA GLY A 207 6.41 -17.53 2.05
C GLY A 207 5.22 -17.67 1.09
N VAL A 208 4.34 -16.67 1.03
CA VAL A 208 3.30 -16.54 0.00
C VAL A 208 3.70 -15.44 -0.99
N SER A 209 3.81 -15.79 -2.27
CA SER A 209 4.05 -14.81 -3.33
C SER A 209 2.75 -14.04 -3.62
N LEU A 210 2.77 -12.74 -3.37
CA LEU A 210 1.67 -11.85 -3.72
C LEU A 210 1.71 -11.49 -5.22
N PRO A 211 0.56 -11.33 -5.89
CA PRO A 211 0.53 -10.90 -7.29
C PRO A 211 1.11 -9.49 -7.44
N SER A 212 1.85 -9.26 -8.54
CA SER A 212 2.52 -7.98 -8.83
C SER A 212 2.22 -7.43 -10.23
N ALA A 213 1.46 -8.18 -11.03
CA ALA A 213 1.03 -7.77 -12.35
C ALA A 213 -0.16 -6.82 -12.27
N TYR A 214 -0.17 -5.84 -13.17
CA TYR A 214 -1.28 -4.90 -13.35
C TYR A 214 -2.17 -5.32 -14.51
N ASP A 215 -3.49 -5.13 -14.38
CA ASP A 215 -4.45 -5.36 -15.46
C ASP A 215 -4.70 -4.03 -16.21
N ALA A 216 -4.13 -3.89 -17.41
CA ALA A 216 -4.34 -2.73 -18.26
C ALA A 216 -5.83 -2.52 -18.63
N SER A 217 -6.65 -3.57 -18.53
CA SER A 217 -8.09 -3.54 -18.78
C SER A 217 -8.94 -3.34 -17.52
N ALA A 218 -8.33 -3.07 -16.36
CA ALA A 218 -9.07 -2.77 -15.14
C ALA A 218 -10.01 -1.58 -15.35
N GLN A 219 -11.22 -1.65 -14.80
CA GLN A 219 -12.22 -0.59 -14.86
C GLN A 219 -11.68 0.68 -14.20
N GLN A 220 -10.95 0.55 -13.09
CA GLN A 220 -10.30 1.65 -12.37
C GLN A 220 -8.97 2.03 -13.03
N PRO A 221 -8.85 3.24 -13.62
CA PRO A 221 -7.61 3.64 -14.30
C PRO A 221 -6.38 3.67 -13.39
N VAL A 222 -6.56 4.00 -12.10
CA VAL A 222 -5.47 4.05 -11.11
C VAL A 222 -4.83 2.67 -10.83
N GLN A 223 -5.52 1.57 -11.16
CA GLN A 223 -5.05 0.19 -10.96
C GLN A 223 -4.57 -0.46 -12.27
N ARG A 224 -4.42 0.31 -13.36
CA ARG A 224 -3.90 -0.20 -14.65
C ARG A 224 -2.38 -0.15 -14.74
N ARG A 225 -1.74 0.72 -13.95
CA ARG A 225 -0.30 0.96 -14.00
C ARG A 225 0.28 1.23 -12.62
N ARG A 226 1.52 0.78 -12.43
CA ARG A 226 2.23 0.87 -11.16
C ARG A 226 2.54 2.29 -10.70
N ASP A 227 3.03 3.13 -11.61
CA ASP A 227 3.39 4.51 -11.32
C ASP A 227 2.21 5.33 -10.80
N LEU A 228 1.05 5.21 -11.45
CA LEU A 228 -0.18 5.89 -11.03
C LEU A 228 -0.69 5.34 -9.69
N TYR A 229 -0.60 4.03 -9.50
CA TYR A 229 -1.05 3.39 -8.28
C TYR A 229 -0.22 3.81 -7.05
N LEU A 230 1.12 3.75 -7.16
CA LEU A 230 2.02 4.11 -6.07
C LEU A 230 1.90 5.59 -5.69
N LEU A 231 1.79 6.48 -6.68
CA LEU A 231 1.53 7.90 -6.42
C LEU A 231 0.20 8.10 -5.67
N GLY A 232 -0.83 7.35 -6.07
CA GLY A 232 -2.12 7.32 -5.36
C GLY A 232 -1.98 6.90 -3.90
N ILE A 233 -1.22 5.84 -3.61
CA ILE A 233 -0.96 5.39 -2.23
C ILE A 233 -0.27 6.48 -1.41
N VAL A 234 0.77 7.12 -1.95
CA VAL A 234 1.47 8.22 -1.27
C VAL A 234 0.48 9.34 -0.92
N ALA A 235 -0.35 9.76 -1.87
CA ALA A 235 -1.36 10.79 -1.63
C ALA A 235 -2.36 10.37 -0.54
N THR A 236 -2.84 9.12 -0.57
CA THR A 236 -3.74 8.58 0.46
C THR A 236 -3.07 8.57 1.84
N ARG A 237 -1.82 8.12 1.94
CA ARG A 237 -1.07 8.08 3.21
C ARG A 237 -0.93 9.46 3.83
N LEU A 238 -0.53 10.47 3.04
CA LEU A 238 -0.43 11.85 3.52
C LEU A 238 -1.79 12.40 3.97
N GLY A 239 -2.86 12.13 3.21
CA GLY A 239 -4.21 12.52 3.58
C GLY A 239 -4.66 11.92 4.91
N LEU A 240 -4.42 10.63 5.11
CA LEU A 240 -4.76 9.92 6.36
C LEU A 240 -3.90 10.38 7.54
N LEU A 241 -2.60 10.59 7.32
CA LEU A 241 -1.69 11.12 8.33
C LEU A 241 -2.16 12.48 8.82
N ARG A 242 -2.51 13.39 7.89
CA ARG A 242 -3.07 14.71 8.23
C ARG A 242 -4.31 14.58 9.10
N LEU A 243 -5.25 13.70 8.75
CA LEU A 243 -6.47 13.49 9.53
C LEU A 243 -6.16 12.93 10.93
N ALA A 244 -5.18 12.02 11.05
CA ALA A 244 -4.75 11.46 12.33
C ALA A 244 -4.12 12.53 13.24
N LEU A 245 -3.22 13.36 12.69
CA LEU A 245 -2.57 14.46 13.43
C LEU A 245 -3.59 15.50 13.90
N ILE A 246 -4.55 15.88 13.05
CA ILE A 246 -5.65 16.79 13.45
C ILE A 246 -6.46 16.19 14.60
N LYS A 247 -6.83 14.91 14.51
CA LYS A 247 -7.62 14.25 15.56
C LYS A 247 -6.84 14.13 16.88
N GLN A 248 -5.53 13.94 16.81
CA GLN A 248 -4.67 13.89 17.98
C GLN A 248 -4.62 15.24 18.70
N GLU A 249 -4.48 16.33 17.95
CA GLU A 249 -4.42 17.69 18.51
C GLU A 249 -5.80 18.20 18.95
N TYR A 250 -6.83 17.90 18.17
CA TYR A 250 -8.21 18.38 18.36
C TYR A 250 -9.19 17.21 18.44
N PRO A 251 -9.24 16.46 19.56
CA PRO A 251 -10.06 15.26 19.68
C PRO A 251 -11.57 15.52 19.64
N ASN A 252 -12.00 16.76 19.88
CA ASN A 252 -13.42 17.17 19.93
C ASN A 252 -13.85 18.09 18.78
N GLY A 253 -12.97 18.33 17.79
CA GLY A 253 -13.21 19.30 16.71
C GLY A 253 -12.71 20.70 17.03
#